data_AF-A0A848HFV2-F1
#
_entry.id   AF-A0A848HFV2-F1
#
_cell.length_a   1.000
_cell.length_b   1.000
_cell.length_c   1.000
_cell.angle_alpha   90.00
_cell.angle_beta   90.00
_cell.angle_gamma   90.00
#
_symmetry.space_group_name_H-M   'P 1'
#
loop_
_entity.id
_entity.type
_entity.pdbx_description
1 polymer ?
#
loop_
_entity_poly.entity_id
_entity_poly.type
_entity_poly.pdbx_seq_one_letter_code
_entity_poly.pdbx_strand_id
1 'polypeptide(L)' 'MNQYQYAGANLAVIEPSYERTDGRRRDIVNNAISVQEASNTVAALEYLKSHSIAPQVIERVLLEPAKRRYHTAQ' A
#
# COMPACT_ATOMS: atom_id res chain seq x y z
N MET A 1 20.39 -20.41 -9.88
CA MET A 1 19.74 -20.87 -11.13
C MET A 1 18.99 -19.70 -11.73
N ASN A 2 19.66 -18.87 -12.54
CA ASN A 2 19.06 -17.72 -13.23
C ASN A 2 19.84 -17.51 -14.52
N GLN A 3 19.31 -17.92 -15.66
CA GLN A 3 19.67 -17.38 -16.99
C GLN A 3 18.57 -17.79 -17.99
N TYR A 4 17.53 -16.97 -18.14
CA TYR A 4 16.72 -17.02 -19.35
C TYR A 4 17.23 -15.95 -20.30
N GLN A 5 17.98 -16.47 -21.27
CA GLN A 5 18.49 -15.83 -22.45
C GLN A 5 17.30 -15.51 -23.36
N TYR A 6 17.01 -14.22 -23.59
CA TYR A 6 15.97 -13.82 -24.53
C TYR A 6 16.61 -13.17 -25.75
N ALA A 7 16.69 -13.97 -26.80
CA ALA A 7 16.92 -13.55 -28.16
C ALA A 7 15.71 -12.75 -28.67
N GLY A 8 16.03 -11.65 -29.36
CA GLY A 8 15.26 -10.98 -30.41
C GLY A 8 13.77 -11.31 -30.55
N ALA A 9 12.94 -10.58 -29.80
CA ALA A 9 11.63 -10.16 -30.24
C ALA A 9 11.26 -8.92 -29.42
N ASN A 10 10.86 -7.83 -30.09
CA ASN A 10 10.33 -6.62 -29.45
C ASN A 10 8.99 -6.95 -28.77
N LEU A 11 9.04 -7.63 -27.62
CA LEU A 11 7.92 -7.73 -26.71
C LEU A 11 8.04 -6.52 -25.81
N ALA A 12 7.20 -5.51 -26.04
CA ALA A 12 7.01 -4.43 -25.09
C ALA A 12 6.70 -5.09 -23.74
N VAL A 13 7.71 -5.09 -22.86
CA VAL A 13 7.55 -5.53 -21.48
C VAL A 13 6.56 -4.56 -20.89
N ILE A 14 5.29 -4.96 -20.82
CA ILE A 14 4.33 -4.33 -19.94
C ILE A 14 4.87 -4.68 -18.56
N GLU A 15 5.73 -3.82 -18.03
CA GLU A 15 6.19 -3.92 -16.67
C GLU A 15 4.93 -3.97 -15.81
N PRO A 16 4.70 -5.08 -15.09
CA PRO A 16 3.50 -5.20 -14.30
C PRO A 16 3.46 -4.03 -13.32
N SER A 17 2.30 -3.40 -13.24
CA SER A 17 1.97 -2.16 -12.53
C SER A 17 2.07 -2.27 -10.99
N TYR A 18 3.09 -2.96 -10.50
CA TYR A 18 3.42 -3.14 -9.09
C TYR A 18 3.67 -1.79 -8.42
N GLU A 19 4.45 -0.90 -9.05
CA GLU A 19 4.75 0.42 -8.49
C GLU A 19 3.49 1.28 -8.29
N ARG A 20 2.58 1.28 -9.26
CA ARG A 20 1.29 2.01 -9.15
C ARG A 20 0.41 1.44 -8.05
N THR A 21 0.42 0.12 -7.88
CA THR A 21 -0.36 -0.56 -6.85
C THR A 21 0.17 -0.27 -5.46
N ASP A 22 1.49 -0.23 -5.30
CA ASP A 22 2.15 0.11 -4.03
C ASP A 22 1.96 1.58 -3.65
N GLY A 23 2.04 2.50 -4.62
CA GLY A 23 1.76 3.93 -4.41
C GLY A 23 0.32 4.17 -3.94
N ARG A 24 -0.67 3.65 -4.67
CA ARG A 24 -2.09 3.78 -4.31
C ARG A 24 -2.37 3.21 -2.93
N ARG A 25 -1.80 2.05 -2.60
CA ARG A 25 -1.97 1.41 -1.29
C ARG A 25 -1.38 2.28 -0.18
N ARG A 26 -0.20 2.87 -0.40
CA ARG A 26 0.44 3.79 0.55
C ARG A 26 -0.44 5.01 0.81
N ASP A 27 -1.02 5.59 -0.23
CA ASP A 27 -1.86 6.79 -0.12
C ASP A 27 -3.15 6.52 0.65
N ILE A 28 -3.85 5.42 0.34
CA ILE A 28 -5.04 4.97 1.08
C ILE A 28 -4.70 4.82 2.56
N VAL A 29 -3.57 4.18 2.84
CA VAL A 29 -3.12 3.87 4.18
C VAL A 29 -2.68 5.12 4.95
N ASN A 30 -2.07 6.10 4.30
CA ASN A 30 -1.76 7.41 4.89
C ASN A 30 -3.02 8.20 5.20
N ASN A 31 -3.98 8.22 4.27
CA ASN A 31 -5.27 8.89 4.47
C ASN A 31 -6.03 8.27 5.65
N ALA A 32 -6.03 6.94 5.78
CA ALA A 32 -6.63 6.25 6.91
C ALA A 32 -6.04 6.67 8.27
N ILE A 33 -4.73 6.95 8.35
CA ILE A 33 -4.11 7.50 9.57
C ILE A 33 -4.69 8.89 9.86
N SER A 34 -4.75 9.76 8.85
CA SER A 34 -5.33 11.10 9.01
C SER A 34 -6.81 11.04 9.44
N VAL A 35 -7.61 10.12 8.89
CA VAL A 35 -9.00 9.88 9.30
C VAL A 35 -9.07 9.41 10.76
N GLN A 36 -8.16 8.53 11.19
CA GLN A 36 -8.11 8.06 12.57
C GLN A 36 -7.85 9.20 13.55
N GLU A 37 -6.94 10.11 13.21
CA GLU A 37 -6.57 11.26 14.05
C GLU A 37 -7.64 12.36 14.06
N ALA A 38 -8.24 12.65 12.91
CA ALA A 38 -9.25 13.68 12.78
C ALA A 38 -10.63 13.25 13.31
N SER A 39 -10.88 11.94 13.41
CA SER A 39 -12.17 11.40 13.82
C SER A 39 -11.98 10.31 14.88
N ASN A 40 -11.94 9.04 14.48
CA ASN A 40 -11.74 7.92 15.40
C ASN A 40 -11.32 6.65 14.64
N THR A 41 -10.94 5.62 15.39
CA THR A 41 -10.52 4.31 14.88
C THR A 41 -11.60 3.61 14.03
N VAL A 42 -12.89 3.78 14.37
CA VAL A 42 -13.98 3.14 13.61
C VAL A 42 -14.13 3.78 12.22
N ALA A 43 -14.02 5.11 12.13
CA ALA A 43 -14.04 5.81 10.85
C ALA A 43 -12.87 5.39 9.95
N ALA A 44 -11.67 5.23 10.51
CA ALA A 44 -10.50 4.76 9.76
C ALA A 44 -10.64 3.29 9.31
N LEU A 45 -11.23 2.44 10.16
CA LEU A 45 -11.54 1.05 9.82
C LEU A 45 -12.47 0.96 8.61
N GLU A 46 -13.58 1.71 8.62
CA GLU A 46 -14.54 1.70 7.51
C GLU A 46 -13.94 2.30 6.23
N TYR A 47 -13.11 3.33 6.35
CA TYR A 47 -12.36 3.88 5.22
C TYR A 47 -11.41 2.83 4.58
N LEU A 48 -10.70 2.04 5.38
CA LEU A 48 -9.81 1.00 4.86
C LEU A 48 -10.59 -0.15 4.22
N LYS A 49 -11.73 -0.53 4.80
CA LYS A 49 -12.62 -1.58 4.25
C LYS A 49 -13.20 -1.17 2.90
N SER A 50 -13.64 0.08 2.75
CA SER A 50 -14.20 0.57 1.48
C SER A 50 -13.19 0.58 0.33
N HIS A 51 -11.89 0.57 0.64
CA HIS A 51 -10.78 0.47 -0.31
C HIS A 51 -10.22 -0.95 -0.47
N SER A 52 -10.93 -1.97 0.03
CA SER A 52 -10.54 -3.38 -0.06
C SER A 52 -9.14 -3.68 0.51
N ILE A 53 -8.73 -2.94 1.54
CA ILE A 53 -7.46 -3.21 2.22
C ILE A 53 -7.58 -4.50 3.02
N ALA A 54 -6.59 -5.39 2.87
CA ALA A 54 -6.55 -6.66 3.58
C ALA A 54 -6.57 -6.44 5.12
N PRO A 55 -7.34 -7.25 5.88
CA PRO A 55 -7.47 -7.10 7.34
C PRO A 55 -6.13 -7.04 8.10
N GLN A 56 -5.15 -7.81 7.67
CA GLN A 56 -3.79 -7.83 8.23
C GLN A 56 -3.11 -6.45 8.18
N VAL A 57 -3.36 -5.71 7.10
CA VAL A 57 -2.83 -4.35 6.96
C VAL A 57 -3.65 -3.37 7.77
N ILE A 58 -4.97 -3.53 7.81
CA ILE A 58 -5.86 -2.71 8.65
C ILE A 58 -5.41 -2.78 10.12
N GLU A 59 -5.22 -3.99 10.64
CA GLU A 59 -4.73 -4.23 11.99
C GLU A 59 -3.41 -3.46 12.24
N ARG A 60 -2.43 -3.58 11.34
CA ARG A 60 -1.17 -2.84 11.44
C ARG A 60 -1.36 -1.32 11.37
N VAL A 61 -2.33 -0.81 10.59
CA VAL A 61 -2.65 0.62 10.53
C VAL A 61 -3.16 1.11 11.88
N LEU A 62 -4.14 0.41 12.44
CA LEU A 62 -4.90 0.89 13.59
C LEU A 62 -4.15 0.68 14.91
N LEU A 63 -3.37 -0.40 15.02
CA LEU A 63 -2.60 -0.72 16.23
C LEU A 63 -1.25 0.02 16.29
N GLU A 64 -0.62 0.27 15.14
CA GLU A 64 0.75 0.80 15.08
C GLU A 64 0.94 1.95 14.07
N PRO A 65 0.10 3.00 14.09
CA PRO A 65 0.14 4.07 13.08
C PRO A 65 1.50 4.79 13.06
N ALA A 66 2.14 4.94 14.22
CA ALA A 66 3.45 5.60 14.36
C ALA A 66 4.59 4.86 13.64
N LYS A 67 4.55 3.53 13.55
CA LYS A 67 5.60 2.75 12.87
C LYS A 67 5.65 3.00 11.37
N ARG A 68 4.58 3.54 10.79
CA ARG A 68 4.56 3.91 9.36
C ARG A 68 5.13 5.30 9.10
N ARG A 69 5.05 6.21 10.08
CA ARG A 69 5.62 7.56 9.95
C ARG A 69 7.15 7.58 9.86
N TYR A 70 7.83 6.64 10.52
CA TYR A 70 9.30 6.55 10.46
C TYR A 70 9.85 6.01 9.13
N HIS A 71 9.02 5.38 8.29
CA HIS A 71 9.47 4.82 6.99
C HIS A 71 9.40 5.84 5.84
N THR A 72 8.81 7.02 6.05
CA THR A 72 8.72 8.08 5.03
C THR A 72 9.66 9.27 5.34
N ALA A 73 10.54 9.13 6.33
CA ALA A 73 11.48 10.17 6.79
C ALA A 73 12.96 9.74 6.62
N GLN A 74 13.27 8.94 5.60
CA GLN A 74 14.64 8.63 5.17
C GLN A 74 14.81 8.98 3.70
#